data_AF-A0A976DC94-F1
#
_entry.id   AF-A0A976DC94-F1
#
_cell.length_a   1.000
_cell.length_b   1.000
_cell.length_c   1.000
_cell.angle_alpha   90.00
_cell.angle_beta   90.00
_cell.angle_gamma   90.00
#
_symmetry.space_group_name_H-M   'P 1'
#
loop_
_entity.id
_entity.type
_entity.pdbx_description
1 polymer ?
#
loop_
_entity_poly.entity_id
_entity_poly.type
_entity_poly.pdbx_seq_one_letter_code
_entity_poly.pdbx_strand_id
1 'polypeptide(L)'
;MTDFILKYATKLSYASVKDLVSDVCGNTKVSSQQIWRLVNNHGLAISAIQATEIDAFNASGEEISLKKVDIYALNDTEVLYLCDDVCVKEQKVQRDKIAKKGKSFCNTRISMLQKTDGTYESIVAGLDIDIIAYNKSVLWKNYGKKQLPIVAISDGATSLKNDLKSIFGEEVVHILDWFHLNKKVHQTLTMISHKEDKLVHSTDLLNYLWQGKSREAIEYLKQIKAKNESSKEMLITYLSKNENTIIDYKKRQENGKIIGSGRTEKANDTLVAKRQKYNGMAWTKRGSLAITLTTANINAT
;
A
#
# COMPACT_ATOMS: atom_id res chain seq x y z
N MET A 1 -32.03 3.02 -0.58
CA MET A 1 -31.52 4.40 -0.40
C MET A 1 -30.13 4.44 0.21
N THR A 2 -29.86 3.74 1.32
CA THR A 2 -28.52 3.70 1.95
C THR A 2 -27.43 3.26 0.98
N ASP A 3 -27.63 2.17 0.23
CA ASP A 3 -26.61 1.67 -0.72
C ASP A 3 -26.31 2.68 -1.83
N PHE A 4 -27.34 3.39 -2.29
CA PHE A 4 -27.19 4.51 -3.23
C PHE A 4 -26.30 5.61 -2.61
N ILE A 5 -26.60 6.03 -1.38
CA ILE A 5 -25.80 7.05 -0.68
C ILE A 5 -24.34 6.58 -0.53
N LEU A 6 -24.10 5.34 -0.09
CA LEU A 6 -22.76 4.79 0.09
C LEU A 6 -22.00 4.73 -1.24
N LYS A 7 -22.63 4.22 -2.32
CA LYS A 7 -22.05 4.14 -3.66
C LYS A 7 -21.62 5.49 -4.23
N TYR A 8 -22.39 6.54 -4.01
CA TYR A 8 -22.03 7.87 -4.51
C TYR A 8 -21.13 8.64 -3.54
N ALA A 9 -21.17 8.35 -2.24
CA ALA A 9 -20.24 8.92 -1.26
C ALA A 9 -18.77 8.56 -1.55
N THR A 10 -18.51 7.38 -2.13
CA THR A 10 -17.17 6.94 -2.55
C THR A 10 -16.67 7.66 -3.80
N LYS A 11 -17.55 8.38 -4.52
CA LYS A 11 -17.22 9.04 -5.79
C LYS A 11 -17.31 10.57 -5.71
N LEU A 12 -18.23 11.07 -4.90
CA LEU A 12 -18.62 12.48 -4.84
C LEU A 12 -18.47 13.06 -3.43
N SER A 13 -18.42 14.39 -3.35
CA SER A 13 -18.49 15.09 -2.06
C SER A 13 -19.83 14.84 -1.37
N TYR A 14 -19.90 14.87 -0.04
CA TYR A 14 -21.17 14.67 0.67
C TYR A 14 -22.20 15.75 0.37
N ALA A 15 -21.76 16.96 0.01
CA ALA A 15 -22.67 18.00 -0.47
C ALA A 15 -23.30 17.60 -1.81
N SER A 16 -22.49 17.13 -2.76
CA SER A 16 -22.97 16.65 -4.06
C SER A 16 -23.87 15.41 -3.94
N VAL A 17 -23.57 14.49 -3.01
CA VAL A 17 -24.44 13.33 -2.74
C VAL A 17 -25.76 13.76 -2.14
N LYS A 18 -25.76 14.73 -1.21
CA LYS A 18 -27.00 15.31 -0.68
C LYS A 18 -27.87 15.85 -1.82
N ASP A 19 -27.29 16.65 -2.71
CA ASP A 19 -28.03 17.26 -3.82
C ASP A 19 -28.58 16.16 -4.74
N LEU A 20 -27.73 15.18 -5.10
CA LEU A 20 -28.12 14.02 -5.90
C LEU A 20 -29.26 13.19 -5.29
N VAL A 21 -29.27 12.99 -3.98
CA VAL A 21 -30.35 12.28 -3.28
C VAL A 21 -31.66 13.07 -3.33
N SER A 22 -31.59 14.40 -3.16
CA SER A 22 -32.77 15.25 -3.28
C SER A 22 -33.40 15.14 -4.67
N ASP A 23 -32.57 15.18 -5.71
CA ASP A 23 -33.01 15.16 -7.10
C ASP A 23 -33.58 13.80 -7.52
N VAL A 24 -32.92 12.71 -7.12
CA VAL A 24 -33.26 11.34 -7.59
C VAL A 24 -34.28 10.65 -6.69
N CYS A 25 -34.34 10.99 -5.39
CA CYS A 25 -35.20 10.32 -4.41
C CYS A 25 -36.38 11.19 -3.97
N GLY A 26 -36.94 12.01 -4.87
CA GLY A 26 -38.22 12.69 -4.66
C GLY A 26 -38.20 13.71 -3.51
N ASN A 27 -37.22 14.61 -3.48
CA ASN A 27 -37.04 15.63 -2.43
C ASN A 27 -36.75 15.07 -1.02
N THR A 28 -36.24 13.84 -0.92
CA THR A 28 -35.74 13.30 0.34
C THR A 28 -34.56 14.14 0.84
N LYS A 29 -34.70 14.74 2.03
CA LYS A 29 -33.66 15.58 2.62
C LYS A 29 -32.69 14.75 3.47
N VAL A 30 -31.44 14.67 3.04
CA VAL A 30 -30.33 14.13 3.83
C VAL A 30 -29.25 15.20 4.01
N SER A 31 -28.70 15.35 5.21
CA SER A 31 -27.58 16.26 5.45
C SER A 31 -26.24 15.61 5.14
N SER A 32 -25.22 16.41 4.84
CA SER A 32 -23.83 15.93 4.72
C SER A 32 -23.34 15.21 5.99
N GLN A 33 -23.86 15.61 7.16
CA GLN A 33 -23.55 14.96 8.44
C GLN A 33 -24.18 13.57 8.55
N GLN A 34 -25.41 13.39 8.07
CA GLN A 34 -26.05 12.07 7.98
C GLN A 34 -25.31 11.17 7.01
N ILE A 35 -24.89 11.67 5.83
CA ILE A 35 -24.07 10.90 4.88
C ILE A 35 -22.74 10.48 5.52
N TRP A 36 -22.06 11.41 6.20
CA TRP A 36 -20.83 11.11 6.94
C TRP A 36 -21.05 9.99 7.98
N ARG A 37 -22.15 10.06 8.76
CA ARG A 37 -22.50 9.02 9.74
C ARG A 37 -22.74 7.67 9.06
N LEU A 38 -23.46 7.63 7.95
CA LEU A 38 -23.72 6.40 7.19
C LEU A 38 -22.41 5.73 6.73
N VAL A 39 -21.49 6.50 6.14
CA VAL A 39 -20.17 5.97 5.71
C VAL A 39 -19.38 5.43 6.90
N ASN A 40 -19.37 6.15 8.03
CA ASN A 40 -18.65 5.71 9.23
C ASN A 40 -19.25 4.43 9.84
N ASN A 41 -20.58 4.34 9.89
CA ASN A 41 -21.27 3.15 10.39
C ASN A 41 -21.04 1.95 9.48
N HIS A 42 -21.01 2.17 8.15
CA HIS A 42 -20.68 1.12 7.20
C HIS A 42 -19.25 0.62 7.37
N GLY A 43 -18.28 1.52 7.55
CA GLY A 43 -16.90 1.14 7.88
C GLY A 43 -16.79 0.31 9.17
N LEU A 44 -17.57 0.64 10.21
CA LEU A 44 -17.63 -0.17 11.44
C LEU A 44 -18.28 -1.53 11.22
N ALA A 45 -19.31 -1.63 10.39
CA ALA A 45 -19.93 -2.90 10.05
C ALA A 45 -18.94 -3.82 9.32
N ILE A 46 -18.12 -3.26 8.42
CA ILE A 46 -17.01 -4.00 7.78
C ILE A 46 -15.99 -4.45 8.82
N SER A 47 -15.56 -3.57 9.74
CA SER A 47 -14.66 -3.97 10.84
C SER A 47 -15.22 -5.15 11.65
N ALA A 48 -16.52 -5.16 11.96
CA ALA A 48 -17.14 -6.25 12.72
C ALA A 48 -17.09 -7.59 11.98
N ILE A 49 -17.27 -7.58 10.66
CA ILE A 49 -17.10 -8.77 9.81
C ILE A 49 -15.64 -9.26 9.87
N GLN A 50 -14.68 -8.35 9.72
CA GLN A 50 -13.26 -8.69 9.79
C GLN A 50 -12.86 -9.28 11.15
N ALA A 51 -13.41 -8.73 12.24
CA ALA A 51 -13.20 -9.28 13.59
C ALA A 51 -13.71 -10.72 13.69
N THR A 52 -14.89 -11.01 13.12
CA THR A 52 -15.44 -12.38 13.09
C THR A 52 -14.56 -13.33 12.27
N GLU A 53 -14.00 -12.86 11.14
CA GLU A 53 -13.06 -13.65 10.33
C GLU A 53 -11.75 -13.93 11.09
N ILE A 54 -11.26 -12.96 11.87
CA ILE A 54 -10.10 -13.12 12.75
C ILE A 54 -10.40 -14.14 13.86
N ASP A 55 -11.56 -14.04 14.51
CA ASP A 55 -11.96 -14.97 15.56
C ASP A 55 -12.08 -16.40 15.02
N ALA A 56 -12.63 -16.57 13.82
CA ALA A 56 -12.70 -17.87 13.15
C ALA A 56 -11.31 -18.45 12.85
N PHE A 57 -10.38 -17.61 12.38
CA PHE A 57 -8.99 -18.02 12.17
C PHE A 57 -8.31 -18.42 13.49
N ASN A 58 -8.43 -17.61 14.54
CA ASN A 58 -7.84 -17.90 15.84
C ASN A 58 -8.41 -19.20 16.45
N ALA A 59 -9.73 -19.40 16.33
CA ALA A 59 -10.39 -20.62 16.80
C ALA A 59 -9.98 -21.89 16.04
N SER A 60 -9.49 -21.74 14.80
CA SER A 60 -8.97 -22.88 14.05
C SER A 60 -7.67 -23.45 14.63
N GLY A 61 -6.91 -22.65 15.39
CA GLY A 61 -5.59 -23.01 15.92
C GLY A 61 -4.51 -23.18 14.84
N GLU A 62 -4.81 -22.79 13.59
CA GLU A 62 -3.89 -22.91 12.47
C GLU A 62 -2.86 -21.78 12.44
N GLU A 63 -1.70 -22.06 11.88
CA GLU A 63 -0.63 -21.08 11.66
C GLU A 63 -0.31 -20.97 10.17
N ILE A 64 0.14 -19.78 9.77
CA ILE A 64 0.62 -19.56 8.40
C ILE A 64 2.00 -20.20 8.26
N SER A 65 2.10 -21.18 7.36
CA SER A 65 3.35 -21.88 7.06
C SER A 65 3.84 -21.52 5.67
N LEU A 66 5.14 -21.23 5.55
CA LEU A 66 5.77 -20.90 4.27
C LEU A 66 6.46 -22.11 3.64
N LYS A 67 6.44 -22.15 2.32
CA LYS A 67 7.31 -22.99 1.49
C LYS A 67 8.41 -22.12 0.90
N LYS A 68 9.64 -22.63 0.83
CA LYS A 68 10.74 -21.98 0.11
C LYS A 68 10.37 -21.72 -1.35
N VAL A 69 10.78 -20.57 -1.86
CA VAL A 69 10.54 -20.12 -3.24
C VAL A 69 11.86 -19.84 -3.94
N ASP A 70 12.02 -20.36 -5.16
CA ASP A 70 13.03 -19.86 -6.08
C ASP A 70 12.45 -18.68 -6.88
N ILE A 71 12.85 -17.48 -6.50
CA ILE A 71 12.40 -16.23 -7.13
C ILE A 71 12.90 -16.03 -8.57
N TYR A 72 13.73 -16.93 -9.08
CA TYR A 72 14.22 -16.89 -10.46
C TYR A 72 13.73 -18.07 -11.30
N ALA A 73 13.33 -19.19 -10.72
CA ALA A 73 12.93 -20.38 -11.48
C ALA A 73 11.62 -20.15 -12.27
N LEU A 74 11.67 -20.35 -13.61
CA LEU A 74 10.54 -20.13 -14.52
C LEU A 74 9.25 -20.88 -14.11
N ASN A 75 9.40 -22.12 -13.66
CA ASN A 75 8.27 -23.01 -13.36
C ASN A 75 7.91 -23.10 -11.87
N ASP A 76 8.64 -22.39 -10.99
CA ASP A 76 8.34 -22.47 -9.55
C ASP A 76 7.17 -21.54 -9.22
N THR A 77 6.14 -22.12 -8.60
CA THR A 77 4.90 -21.44 -8.25
C THR A 77 5.15 -20.47 -7.09
N GLU A 78 4.70 -19.23 -7.22
CA GLU A 78 4.72 -18.23 -6.15
C GLU A 78 3.31 -17.69 -5.90
N VAL A 79 3.06 -17.27 -4.66
CA VAL A 79 1.85 -16.52 -4.27
C VAL A 79 2.29 -15.10 -3.95
N LEU A 80 1.84 -14.14 -4.75
CA LEU A 80 2.23 -12.75 -4.59
C LEU A 80 1.43 -12.06 -3.49
N TYR A 81 2.16 -11.43 -2.57
CA TYR A 81 1.62 -10.49 -1.59
C TYR A 81 2.20 -9.10 -1.87
N LEU A 82 1.36 -8.18 -2.32
CA LEU A 82 1.80 -6.84 -2.72
C LEU A 82 1.29 -5.84 -1.69
N CYS A 83 2.14 -4.97 -1.15
CA CYS A 83 1.69 -4.00 -0.16
C CYS A 83 2.32 -2.62 -0.34
N ASP A 84 1.52 -1.60 -0.06
CA ASP A 84 1.93 -0.20 -0.13
C ASP A 84 1.06 0.65 0.82
N ASP A 85 1.59 1.81 1.19
CA ASP A 85 0.98 2.76 2.10
C ASP A 85 0.49 4.00 1.34
N VAL A 86 -0.82 4.25 1.41
CA VAL A 86 -1.40 5.45 0.83
C VAL A 86 -1.62 6.54 1.88
N CYS A 87 -0.94 7.67 1.69
CA CYS A 87 -1.07 8.84 2.53
C CYS A 87 -2.03 9.88 1.95
N VAL A 88 -2.98 10.37 2.76
CA VAL A 88 -3.87 11.50 2.45
C VAL A 88 -3.71 12.61 3.48
N LYS A 89 -3.98 13.86 3.10
CA LYS A 89 -3.82 15.01 4.00
C LYS A 89 -4.75 14.87 5.20
N GLU A 90 -4.20 15.01 6.41
CA GLU A 90 -4.99 14.94 7.63
C GLU A 90 -5.64 16.30 7.94
N GLN A 91 -6.92 16.25 8.32
CA GLN A 91 -7.71 17.40 8.75
C GLN A 91 -7.09 18.01 10.02
N LYS A 92 -7.36 19.29 10.28
CA LYS A 92 -7.14 19.85 11.62
C LYS A 92 -8.09 19.21 12.63
N VAL A 93 -7.56 18.98 13.83
CA VAL A 93 -8.33 18.49 14.99
C VAL A 93 -9.43 19.49 15.35
N GLN A 94 -9.10 20.79 15.41
CA GLN A 94 -10.06 21.87 15.61
C GLN A 94 -10.18 22.72 14.34
N ARG A 95 -11.41 23.05 13.95
CA ARG A 95 -11.69 23.98 12.86
C ARG A 95 -11.66 25.41 13.38
N ASP A 96 -10.44 25.91 13.58
CA ASP A 96 -10.16 27.30 13.90
C ASP A 96 -9.72 28.09 12.65
N LYS A 97 -9.68 29.43 12.75
CA LYS A 97 -9.16 30.30 11.67
C LYS A 97 -7.63 30.32 11.59
N ILE A 98 -6.93 29.55 12.43
CA ILE A 98 -5.47 29.53 12.49
C ILE A 98 -4.97 28.62 11.35
N ALA A 99 -3.79 28.89 10.78
CA ALA A 99 -3.19 27.97 9.82
C ALA A 99 -2.64 26.71 10.51
N LYS A 100 -2.64 25.54 9.86
CA LYS A 100 -2.00 24.33 10.41
C LYS A 100 -0.48 24.49 10.23
N LYS A 101 0.29 24.39 11.32
CA LYS A 101 1.76 24.30 11.22
C LYS A 101 2.13 22.88 10.81
N GLY A 102 2.85 22.74 9.68
CA GLY A 102 3.30 21.45 9.16
C GLY A 102 2.23 20.65 8.40
N LYS A 103 2.69 19.59 7.73
CA LYS A 103 1.85 18.61 7.04
C LYS A 103 1.74 17.38 7.94
N SER A 104 0.53 16.86 8.11
CA SER A 104 0.30 15.54 8.69
C SER A 104 -0.64 14.75 7.80
N PHE A 105 -0.55 13.42 7.89
CA PHE A 105 -1.18 12.51 6.94
C PHE A 105 -1.94 11.41 7.68
N CYS A 106 -3.08 11.02 7.11
CA CYS A 106 -3.71 9.75 7.42
C CYS A 106 -3.08 8.71 6.48
N ASN A 107 -2.48 7.68 7.05
CA ASN A 107 -1.94 6.56 6.30
C ASN A 107 -2.96 5.42 6.30
N THR A 108 -3.11 4.74 5.17
CA THR A 108 -3.88 3.50 5.05
C THR A 108 -3.02 2.49 4.31
N ARG A 109 -2.81 1.32 4.91
CA ARG A 109 -2.12 0.22 4.26
C ARG A 109 -3.08 -0.50 3.33
N ILE A 110 -2.66 -0.71 2.09
CA ILE A 110 -3.39 -1.51 1.12
C ILE A 110 -2.48 -2.67 0.74
N SER A 111 -2.95 -3.88 1.03
CA SER A 111 -2.31 -5.09 0.56
C SER A 111 -3.16 -5.75 -0.51
N MET A 112 -2.54 -6.55 -1.37
CA MET A 112 -3.20 -7.38 -2.35
C MET A 112 -2.61 -8.79 -2.27
N LEU A 113 -3.47 -9.76 -2.00
CA LEU A 113 -3.14 -11.17 -1.99
C LEU A 113 -3.57 -11.79 -3.31
N GLN A 114 -2.66 -12.41 -4.04
CA GLN A 114 -3.01 -13.29 -5.14
C GLN A 114 -3.80 -14.48 -4.60
N LYS A 115 -4.91 -14.86 -5.24
CA LYS A 115 -5.73 -16.02 -4.90
C LYS A 115 -5.35 -17.23 -5.75
N THR A 116 -5.91 -18.39 -5.40
CA THR A 116 -5.71 -19.66 -6.12
C THR A 116 -6.17 -19.64 -7.58
N ASP A 117 -7.14 -18.79 -7.91
CA ASP A 117 -7.65 -18.56 -9.27
C ASP A 117 -6.80 -17.55 -10.08
N GLY A 118 -5.72 -17.02 -9.51
CA GLY A 118 -4.84 -16.02 -10.12
C GLY A 118 -5.36 -14.58 -10.07
N THR A 119 -6.59 -14.35 -9.59
CA THR A 119 -7.09 -13.01 -9.29
C THR A 119 -6.49 -12.49 -7.97
N TYR A 120 -6.78 -11.24 -7.61
CA TYR A 120 -6.24 -10.63 -6.39
C TYR A 120 -7.37 -10.14 -5.49
N GLU A 121 -7.21 -10.36 -4.19
CA GLU A 121 -8.06 -9.81 -3.15
C GLU A 121 -7.35 -8.63 -2.47
N SER A 122 -8.03 -7.48 -2.37
CA SER A 122 -7.53 -6.32 -1.64
C SER A 122 -7.79 -6.48 -0.15
N ILE A 123 -6.77 -6.25 0.67
CA ILE A 123 -6.84 -6.35 2.12
C ILE A 123 -6.63 -4.93 2.69
N VAL A 124 -7.65 -4.43 3.36
CA VAL A 124 -7.64 -3.15 4.08
C VAL A 124 -8.21 -3.40 5.47
N ALA A 125 -7.37 -3.29 6.50
CA ALA A 125 -7.81 -3.49 7.88
C ALA A 125 -8.74 -2.35 8.32
N GLY A 126 -9.81 -2.74 9.01
CA GLY A 126 -10.84 -1.86 9.52
C GLY A 126 -10.38 -0.96 10.66
N LEU A 127 -11.29 -0.10 11.14
CA LEU A 127 -11.09 0.63 12.39
C LEU A 127 -10.91 -0.36 13.54
N ASP A 128 -9.85 -0.14 14.32
CA ASP A 128 -9.47 -0.95 15.48
C ASP A 128 -9.22 -2.44 15.19
N ILE A 129 -9.03 -2.79 13.91
CA ILE A 129 -8.67 -4.14 13.48
C ILE A 129 -7.15 -4.26 13.40
N ASP A 130 -6.60 -5.29 14.04
CA ASP A 130 -5.20 -5.65 13.89
C ASP A 130 -4.95 -6.14 12.45
N ILE A 131 -4.13 -5.39 11.72
CA ILE A 131 -3.82 -5.68 10.32
C ILE A 131 -3.08 -7.00 10.15
N ILE A 132 -2.25 -7.41 11.10
CA ILE A 132 -1.50 -8.65 11.05
C ILE A 132 -2.46 -9.82 11.19
N ALA A 133 -3.34 -9.78 12.20
CA ALA A 133 -4.36 -10.81 12.42
C ALA A 133 -5.32 -10.92 11.22
N TYR A 134 -5.74 -9.78 10.67
CA TYR A 134 -6.62 -9.77 9.50
C TYR A 134 -5.95 -10.33 8.25
N ASN A 135 -4.67 -10.03 8.00
CA ASN A 135 -3.96 -10.63 6.87
C ASN A 135 -3.85 -12.15 7.02
N LYS A 136 -3.58 -12.66 8.24
CA LYS A 136 -3.54 -14.10 8.51
C LYS A 136 -4.90 -14.76 8.28
N SER A 137 -6.01 -14.14 8.71
CA SER A 137 -7.34 -14.70 8.47
C SER A 137 -7.70 -14.75 6.98
N VAL A 138 -7.34 -13.73 6.20
CA VAL A 138 -7.56 -13.72 4.73
C VAL A 138 -6.70 -14.77 4.03
N LEU A 139 -5.44 -14.95 4.43
CA LEU A 139 -4.58 -16.02 3.92
C LEU A 139 -5.20 -17.39 4.19
N TRP A 140 -5.59 -17.64 5.44
CA TRP A 140 -6.22 -18.89 5.84
C TRP A 140 -7.52 -19.17 5.07
N LYS A 141 -8.38 -18.16 4.91
CA LYS A 141 -9.63 -18.25 4.14
C LYS A 141 -9.40 -18.68 2.68
N ASN A 142 -8.33 -18.18 2.05
CA ASN A 142 -8.03 -18.46 0.65
C ASN A 142 -7.25 -19.77 0.43
N TYR A 143 -6.42 -20.17 1.40
CA TYR A 143 -5.43 -21.23 1.20
C TYR A 143 -5.50 -22.40 2.20
N GLY A 144 -6.20 -22.23 3.32
CA GLY A 144 -6.27 -23.21 4.39
C GLY A 144 -4.89 -23.54 4.96
N LYS A 145 -4.63 -24.83 5.19
CA LYS A 145 -3.41 -25.36 5.85
C LYS A 145 -2.22 -25.56 4.90
N LYS A 146 -2.27 -25.03 3.68
CA LYS A 146 -1.22 -25.26 2.69
C LYS A 146 0.03 -24.47 3.04
N GLN A 147 1.21 -25.05 2.85
CA GLN A 147 2.46 -24.28 2.85
C GLN A 147 2.50 -23.36 1.63
N LEU A 148 2.73 -22.07 1.86
CA LEU A 148 2.60 -21.05 0.82
C LEU A 148 3.97 -20.58 0.32
N PRO A 149 4.22 -20.60 -0.99
CA PRO A 149 5.40 -19.99 -1.58
C PRO A 149 5.22 -18.46 -1.69
N ILE A 150 5.15 -17.77 -0.55
CA ILE A 150 4.88 -16.31 -0.52
C ILE A 150 6.10 -15.52 -1.03
N VAL A 151 5.84 -14.61 -1.95
CA VAL A 151 6.77 -13.54 -2.33
C VAL A 151 6.11 -12.20 -2.07
N ALA A 152 6.65 -11.47 -1.11
CA ALA A 152 6.17 -10.15 -0.72
C ALA A 152 6.89 -9.05 -1.54
N ILE A 153 6.14 -8.09 -2.08
CA ILE A 153 6.70 -6.94 -2.81
C ILE A 153 6.16 -5.63 -2.23
N SER A 154 7.06 -4.73 -1.81
CA SER A 154 6.68 -3.44 -1.20
C SER A 154 7.74 -2.35 -1.40
N ASP A 155 7.45 -1.12 -0.99
CA ASP A 155 8.32 0.06 -1.10
C ASP A 155 9.58 0.04 -0.20
N GLY A 156 9.72 -0.98 0.65
CA GLY A 156 10.85 -1.15 1.55
C GLY A 156 10.78 -0.35 2.84
N ALA A 157 9.64 0.25 3.18
CA ALA A 157 9.46 0.92 4.47
C ALA A 157 9.69 -0.06 5.64
N THR A 158 10.42 0.36 6.67
CA THR A 158 10.75 -0.49 7.83
C THR A 158 9.49 -1.03 8.53
N SER A 159 8.43 -0.23 8.63
CA SER A 159 7.15 -0.69 9.18
C SER A 159 6.55 -1.82 8.36
N LEU A 160 6.61 -1.74 7.02
CA LEU A 160 6.12 -2.80 6.14
C LEU A 160 6.95 -4.08 6.28
N LYS A 161 8.28 -3.97 6.39
CA LYS A 161 9.14 -5.13 6.64
C LYS A 161 8.77 -5.85 7.94
N ASN A 162 8.50 -5.09 9.00
CA ASN A 162 8.11 -5.63 10.30
C ASN A 162 6.74 -6.31 10.24
N ASP A 163 5.78 -5.72 9.53
CA ASP A 163 4.47 -6.33 9.29
C ASP A 163 4.60 -7.64 8.52
N LEU A 164 5.39 -7.67 7.45
CA LEU A 164 5.63 -8.89 6.66
C LEU A 164 6.19 -10.01 7.52
N LYS A 165 7.19 -9.71 8.36
CA LYS A 165 7.74 -10.68 9.32
C LYS A 165 6.70 -11.14 10.35
N SER A 166 5.83 -10.26 10.81
CA SER A 166 4.77 -10.60 11.78
C SER A 166 3.66 -11.47 11.16
N ILE A 167 3.38 -11.27 9.87
CA ILE A 167 2.38 -12.05 9.11
C ILE A 167 2.94 -13.42 8.73
N PHE A 168 4.15 -13.45 8.16
CA PHE A 168 4.69 -14.61 7.44
C PHE A 168 5.89 -15.29 8.12
N GLY A 169 6.48 -14.67 9.14
CA GLY A 169 7.72 -15.11 9.77
C GLY A 169 8.99 -14.51 9.14
N GLU A 170 10.14 -14.78 9.75
CA GLU A 170 11.45 -14.23 9.34
C GLU A 170 11.92 -14.74 7.96
N GLU A 171 11.48 -15.93 7.57
CA GLU A 171 11.87 -16.59 6.31
C GLU A 171 11.14 -16.05 5.08
N VAL A 172 10.27 -15.04 5.24
CA VAL A 172 9.50 -14.48 4.12
C VAL A 172 10.42 -13.85 3.09
N VAL A 173 10.21 -14.22 1.83
CA VAL A 173 10.92 -13.59 0.72
C VAL A 173 10.34 -12.20 0.48
N HIS A 174 11.12 -11.16 0.77
CA HIS A 174 10.76 -9.76 0.53
C HIS A 174 11.59 -9.17 -0.61
N ILE A 175 10.91 -8.69 -1.65
CA ILE A 175 11.48 -7.98 -2.78
C ILE A 175 11.13 -6.50 -2.65
N LEU A 176 12.14 -5.63 -2.76
CA LEU A 176 11.93 -4.20 -2.88
C LEU A 176 11.34 -3.90 -4.25
N ASP A 177 10.23 -3.18 -4.28
CA ASP A 177 9.55 -2.76 -5.51
C ASP A 177 10.48 -1.94 -6.43
N TRP A 178 10.62 -2.39 -7.68
CA TRP A 178 11.52 -1.77 -8.64
C TRP A 178 11.12 -0.32 -8.99
N PHE A 179 9.82 -0.04 -9.13
CA PHE A 179 9.34 1.30 -9.46
C PHE A 179 9.65 2.31 -8.34
N HIS A 180 9.45 1.91 -7.09
CA HIS A 180 9.76 2.70 -5.89
C HIS A 180 11.26 2.93 -5.75
N LEU A 181 12.07 1.89 -5.95
CA LEU A 181 13.53 2.00 -5.95
C LEU A 181 14.00 2.98 -7.03
N ASN A 182 13.53 2.80 -8.27
CA ASN A 182 13.87 3.66 -9.41
C ASN A 182 13.47 5.12 -9.16
N LYS A 183 12.22 5.35 -8.72
CA LYS A 183 11.70 6.67 -8.36
C LYS A 183 12.52 7.32 -7.24
N LYS A 184 12.88 6.57 -6.20
CA LYS A 184 13.70 7.05 -5.08
C LYS A 184 15.08 7.48 -5.55
N VAL A 185 15.73 6.70 -6.42
CA VAL A 185 17.02 7.04 -7.02
C VAL A 185 16.92 8.35 -7.80
N HIS A 186 15.98 8.45 -8.75
CA HIS A 186 15.84 9.67 -9.56
C HIS A 186 15.51 10.91 -8.72
N GLN A 187 14.59 10.79 -7.76
CA GLN A 187 14.24 11.90 -6.87
C GLN A 187 15.43 12.34 -6.04
N THR A 188 16.18 11.40 -5.45
CA THR A 188 17.31 11.76 -4.59
C THR A 188 18.48 12.31 -5.39
N LEU A 189 18.74 11.79 -6.60
CA LEU A 189 19.77 12.32 -7.50
C LEU A 189 19.52 13.76 -7.95
N THR A 190 18.27 14.24 -7.97
CA THR A 190 17.99 15.68 -8.22
C THR A 190 18.65 16.59 -7.18
N MET A 191 18.85 16.09 -5.96
CA MET A 191 19.46 16.84 -4.86
C MET A 191 20.97 16.61 -4.75
N ILE A 192 21.45 15.45 -5.23
CA ILE A 192 22.86 15.05 -5.15
C ILE A 192 23.66 15.63 -6.33
N SER A 193 23.17 15.51 -7.57
CA SER A 193 23.98 15.69 -8.77
C SER A 193 23.80 17.04 -9.48
N HIS A 194 24.81 17.42 -10.26
CA HIS A 194 24.68 18.47 -11.28
C HIS A 194 23.78 18.03 -12.43
N LYS A 195 23.21 19.00 -13.16
CA LYS A 195 22.21 18.69 -14.19
C LYS A 195 22.86 17.89 -15.32
N GLU A 196 24.10 18.25 -15.67
CA GLU A 196 24.94 17.56 -16.64
C GLU A 196 25.22 16.10 -16.27
N ASP A 197 25.49 15.80 -15.00
CA ASP A 197 25.92 14.45 -14.58
C ASP A 197 24.74 13.54 -14.17
N LYS A 198 23.56 14.11 -13.93
CA LYS A 198 22.41 13.38 -13.38
C LYS A 198 22.03 12.16 -14.21
N LEU A 199 22.05 12.28 -15.54
CA LEU A 199 21.68 11.18 -16.44
C LEU A 199 22.66 10.02 -16.31
N VAL A 200 23.96 10.31 -16.36
CA VAL A 200 25.05 9.32 -16.22
C VAL A 200 24.92 8.62 -14.88
N HIS A 201 24.88 9.37 -13.78
CA HIS A 201 24.76 8.80 -12.43
C HIS A 201 23.51 7.96 -12.26
N SER A 202 22.36 8.40 -12.78
CA SER A 202 21.13 7.61 -12.68
C SER A 202 21.20 6.33 -13.50
N THR A 203 21.83 6.37 -14.67
CA THR A 203 21.98 5.20 -15.55
C THR A 203 22.87 4.16 -14.90
N ASP A 204 24.05 4.56 -14.43
CA ASP A 204 25.01 3.65 -13.79
C ASP A 204 24.43 3.02 -12.51
N LEU A 205 23.83 3.85 -11.65
CA LEU A 205 23.20 3.36 -10.42
C LEU A 205 22.08 2.37 -10.68
N LEU A 206 21.18 2.69 -11.61
CA LEU A 206 20.08 1.81 -11.94
C LEU A 206 20.58 0.53 -12.63
N ASN A 207 21.66 0.57 -13.41
CA ASN A 207 22.25 -0.63 -13.99
C ASN A 207 22.79 -1.61 -12.94
N TYR A 208 23.46 -1.10 -11.89
CA TYR A 208 23.87 -1.93 -10.76
C TYR A 208 22.66 -2.51 -10.03
N LEU A 209 21.72 -1.65 -9.65
CA LEU A 209 20.54 -2.05 -8.88
C LEU A 209 19.65 -3.04 -9.65
N TRP A 210 19.51 -2.89 -10.97
CA TRP A 210 18.75 -3.79 -11.84
C TRP A 210 19.28 -5.22 -11.84
N GLN A 211 20.59 -5.38 -11.61
CA GLN A 211 21.28 -6.67 -11.51
C GLN A 211 21.45 -7.14 -10.05
N GLY A 212 20.79 -6.51 -9.07
CA GLY A 212 20.93 -6.85 -7.65
C GLY A 212 22.25 -6.43 -7.00
N LYS A 213 23.09 -5.65 -7.70
CA LYS A 213 24.43 -5.23 -7.26
C LYS A 213 24.35 -4.01 -6.33
N SER A 214 23.64 -4.17 -5.21
CA SER A 214 23.36 -3.10 -4.25
C SER A 214 24.62 -2.53 -3.59
N ARG A 215 25.62 -3.38 -3.30
CA ARG A 215 26.91 -2.95 -2.73
C ARG A 215 27.70 -2.08 -3.71
N GLU A 216 27.78 -2.50 -4.96
CA GLU A 216 28.46 -1.74 -6.02
C GLU A 216 27.76 -0.39 -6.28
N ALA A 217 26.42 -0.37 -6.23
CA ALA A 217 25.65 0.87 -6.29
C ALA A 217 25.99 1.83 -5.12
N ILE A 218 26.13 1.29 -3.90
CA ILE A 218 26.52 2.08 -2.71
C ILE A 218 27.95 2.62 -2.85
N GLU A 219 28.90 1.79 -3.29
CA GLU A 219 30.28 2.23 -3.51
C GLU A 219 30.39 3.29 -4.61
N TYR A 220 29.64 3.12 -5.71
CA TYR A 220 29.52 4.15 -6.73
C TYR A 220 29.00 5.47 -6.15
N LEU A 221 27.91 5.42 -5.36
CA LEU A 221 27.35 6.62 -4.71
C LEU A 221 28.38 7.34 -3.84
N LYS A 222 29.17 6.61 -3.05
CA LYS A 222 30.20 7.21 -2.17
C LYS A 222 31.24 8.03 -2.95
N GLN A 223 31.54 7.63 -4.18
CA GLN A 223 32.50 8.32 -5.05
C GLN A 223 31.95 9.57 -5.73
N ILE A 224 30.62 9.73 -5.80
CA ILE A 224 30.00 10.91 -6.41
C ILE A 224 30.26 12.15 -5.54
N LYS A 225 30.78 13.19 -6.17
CA LYS A 225 30.83 14.54 -5.58
C LYS A 225 29.41 15.11 -5.51
N ALA A 226 28.83 15.17 -4.32
CA ALA A 226 27.46 15.64 -4.14
C ALA A 226 27.39 17.13 -3.87
N LYS A 227 26.37 17.78 -4.43
CA LYS A 227 25.92 19.11 -3.99
C LYS A 227 25.36 19.08 -2.57
N ASN A 228 24.74 17.96 -2.20
CA ASN A 228 24.10 17.75 -0.92
C ASN A 228 24.50 16.39 -0.36
N GLU A 229 25.50 16.41 0.51
CA GLU A 229 26.04 15.23 1.20
C GLU A 229 24.99 14.54 2.07
N SER A 230 24.09 15.29 2.72
CA SER A 230 23.00 14.70 3.50
C SER A 230 22.02 13.91 2.61
N SER A 231 21.72 14.40 1.40
CA SER A 231 20.88 13.66 0.45
C SER A 231 21.57 12.41 -0.08
N LYS A 232 22.89 12.46 -0.27
CA LYS A 232 23.69 11.28 -0.63
C LYS A 232 23.63 10.23 0.47
N GLU A 233 23.87 10.63 1.72
CA GLU A 233 23.82 9.73 2.87
C GLU A 233 22.43 9.11 3.06
N MET A 234 21.36 9.88 2.83
CA MET A 234 19.99 9.35 2.85
C MET A 234 19.76 8.26 1.81
N LEU A 235 20.33 8.39 0.60
CA LEU A 235 20.22 7.35 -0.43
C LEU A 235 21.05 6.12 -0.08
N ILE A 236 22.29 6.31 0.39
CA ILE A 236 23.17 5.22 0.86
C ILE A 236 22.46 4.43 1.97
N THR A 237 21.99 5.11 3.01
CA THR A 237 21.25 4.49 4.11
C THR A 237 20.00 3.75 3.63
N TYR A 238 19.26 4.31 2.66
CA TYR A 238 18.08 3.64 2.08
C TYR A 238 18.46 2.34 1.36
N LEU A 239 19.51 2.35 0.54
CA LEU A 239 19.99 1.17 -0.17
C LEU A 239 20.52 0.12 0.80
N SER A 240 21.34 0.50 1.78
CA SER A 240 21.87 -0.42 2.79
C SER A 240 20.76 -1.11 3.59
N LYS A 241 19.72 -0.37 4.00
CA LYS A 241 18.55 -0.94 4.70
C LYS A 241 17.74 -1.91 3.85
N ASN A 242 17.89 -1.85 2.54
CA ASN A 242 17.18 -2.68 1.57
C ASN A 242 18.09 -3.66 0.82
N GLU A 243 19.36 -3.79 1.22
CA GLU A 243 20.37 -4.58 0.50
C GLU A 243 19.87 -6.00 0.20
N ASN A 244 19.34 -6.69 1.21
CA ASN A 244 18.85 -8.07 1.11
C ASN A 244 17.53 -8.22 0.33
N THR A 245 16.86 -7.11 0.02
CA THR A 245 15.57 -7.08 -0.70
C THR A 245 15.74 -6.59 -2.14
N ILE A 246 16.91 -6.06 -2.48
CA ILE A 246 17.31 -5.67 -3.84
C ILE A 246 17.87 -6.93 -4.52
N ILE A 247 17.10 -7.48 -5.45
CA ILE A 247 17.41 -8.74 -6.14
C ILE A 247 17.92 -8.51 -7.56
N ASP A 248 18.28 -9.57 -8.26
CA ASP A 248 18.53 -9.51 -9.71
C ASP A 248 17.20 -9.37 -10.48
N TYR A 249 16.71 -8.14 -10.57
CA TYR A 249 15.44 -7.81 -11.24
C TYR A 249 15.48 -8.19 -12.72
N LYS A 250 16.64 -8.06 -13.38
CA LYS A 250 16.84 -8.48 -14.77
C LYS A 250 16.51 -9.95 -14.92
N LYS A 251 17.19 -10.82 -14.17
CA LYS A 251 16.99 -12.27 -14.23
C LYS A 251 15.55 -12.67 -13.89
N ARG A 252 14.96 -12.03 -12.88
CA ARG A 252 13.57 -12.30 -12.48
C ARG A 252 12.57 -11.91 -13.56
N GLN A 253 12.74 -10.73 -14.18
CA GLN A 253 11.86 -10.25 -15.24
C GLN A 253 12.01 -11.05 -16.54
N GLU A 254 13.23 -11.46 -16.90
CA GLU A 254 13.48 -12.33 -18.06
C GLU A 254 12.74 -13.69 -17.94
N ASN A 255 12.52 -14.16 -16.71
CA ASN A 255 11.71 -15.34 -16.42
C ASN A 255 10.21 -15.03 -16.18
N GLY A 256 9.73 -13.86 -16.60
CA GLY A 256 8.32 -13.49 -16.58
C GLY A 256 7.73 -13.22 -15.20
N LYS A 257 8.56 -13.13 -14.15
CA LYS A 257 8.10 -12.93 -12.77
C LYS A 257 7.91 -11.45 -12.43
N ILE A 258 6.98 -11.18 -11.52
CA ILE A 258 6.63 -9.81 -11.11
C ILE A 258 7.74 -9.20 -10.24
N ILE A 259 8.11 -7.96 -10.55
CA ILE A 259 9.17 -7.19 -9.89
C ILE A 259 8.67 -5.92 -9.17
N GLY A 260 7.35 -5.70 -9.16
CA GLY A 260 6.74 -4.52 -8.57
C GLY A 260 5.28 -4.71 -8.18
N SER A 261 4.80 -3.85 -7.30
CA SER A 261 3.48 -3.72 -6.70
C SER A 261 2.55 -2.81 -7.50
N GLY A 262 2.74 -2.66 -8.82
CA GLY A 262 1.91 -1.78 -9.67
C GLY A 262 0.39 -2.08 -9.60
N ARG A 263 0.00 -3.32 -9.24
CA ARG A 263 -1.40 -3.66 -8.92
C ARG A 263 -1.89 -2.93 -7.67
N THR A 264 -1.07 -2.89 -6.62
CA THR A 264 -1.37 -2.15 -5.38
C THR A 264 -1.47 -0.66 -5.66
N GLU A 265 -0.62 -0.10 -6.52
CA GLU A 265 -0.73 1.32 -6.92
C GLU A 265 -2.07 1.62 -7.62
N LYS A 266 -2.54 0.70 -8.48
CA LYS A 266 -3.86 0.81 -9.09
C LYS A 266 -4.99 0.69 -8.06
N ALA A 267 -4.82 -0.16 -7.04
CA ALA A 267 -5.75 -0.27 -5.93
C ALA A 267 -5.75 1.01 -5.08
N ASN A 268 -4.59 1.58 -4.76
CA ASN A 268 -4.45 2.88 -4.08
C ASN A 268 -5.23 3.97 -4.82
N ASP A 269 -5.07 4.02 -6.14
CA ASP A 269 -5.78 4.98 -6.99
C ASP A 269 -7.29 4.82 -6.91
N THR A 270 -7.76 3.58 -6.97
CA THR A 270 -9.18 3.26 -7.08
C THR A 270 -9.89 3.33 -5.73
N LEU A 271 -9.24 2.89 -4.65
CA LEU A 271 -9.80 2.83 -3.30
C LEU A 271 -9.67 4.14 -2.54
N VAL A 272 -8.60 4.91 -2.81
CA VAL A 272 -8.24 6.09 -1.98
C VAL A 272 -8.07 7.34 -2.83
N ALA A 273 -7.10 7.38 -3.74
CA ALA A 273 -6.64 8.66 -4.28
C ALA A 273 -7.73 9.41 -5.07
N LYS A 274 -8.50 8.73 -5.92
CA LYS A 274 -9.61 9.32 -6.67
C LYS A 274 -10.57 10.12 -5.80
N ARG A 275 -10.89 9.59 -4.61
CA ARG A 275 -11.86 10.23 -3.70
C ARG A 275 -11.21 11.17 -2.69
N GLN A 276 -9.96 10.93 -2.31
CA GLN A 276 -9.39 11.51 -1.09
C GLN A 276 -8.22 12.48 -1.32
N LYS A 277 -7.47 12.38 -2.43
CA LYS A 277 -6.27 13.21 -2.66
C LYS A 277 -6.53 14.52 -3.42
N TYR A 278 -7.60 14.62 -4.19
CA TYR A 278 -7.87 15.76 -5.05
C TYR A 278 -8.65 16.88 -4.34
N ASN A 279 -8.72 18.06 -4.96
CA ASN A 279 -9.52 19.22 -4.51
C ASN A 279 -9.20 19.73 -3.10
N GLY A 280 -7.94 19.62 -2.66
CA GLY A 280 -7.49 20.14 -1.37
C GLY A 280 -8.10 19.47 -0.14
N MET A 281 -8.72 18.29 -0.31
CA MET A 281 -9.40 17.56 0.75
C MET A 281 -8.45 17.20 1.90
N ALA A 282 -9.01 17.17 3.10
CA ALA A 282 -8.34 16.72 4.30
C ALA A 282 -9.30 15.89 5.14
N TRP A 283 -8.78 14.84 5.78
CA TRP A 283 -9.60 13.80 6.39
C TRP A 283 -9.22 13.57 7.84
N THR A 284 -10.19 13.18 8.66
CA THR A 284 -9.86 12.49 9.90
C THR A 284 -9.41 11.07 9.57
N LYS A 285 -8.55 10.46 10.40
CA LYS A 285 -8.11 9.06 10.21
C LYS A 285 -9.31 8.12 10.04
N ARG A 286 -10.31 8.29 10.91
CA ARG A 286 -11.57 7.54 10.86
C ARG A 286 -12.34 7.73 9.56
N GLY A 287 -12.51 8.98 9.12
CA GLY A 287 -13.26 9.28 7.90
C GLY A 287 -12.57 8.79 6.63
N SER A 288 -11.23 8.91 6.58
CA SER A 288 -10.42 8.38 5.49
C SER A 288 -10.53 6.86 5.40
N LEU A 289 -10.36 6.16 6.52
CA LEU A 289 -10.44 4.70 6.53
C LEU A 289 -11.85 4.20 6.21
N ALA A 290 -12.90 4.79 6.79
CA ALA A 290 -14.27 4.37 6.55
C ALA A 290 -14.69 4.50 5.07
N ILE A 291 -14.26 5.58 4.38
CA ILE A 291 -14.56 5.73 2.95
C ILE A 291 -13.73 4.76 2.10
N THR A 292 -12.48 4.46 2.48
CA THR A 292 -11.66 3.41 1.84
C THR A 292 -12.32 2.04 1.95
N LEU A 293 -12.72 1.62 3.16
CA LEU A 293 -13.39 0.35 3.41
C LEU A 293 -14.69 0.23 2.62
N THR A 294 -15.51 1.29 2.64
CA THR A 294 -16.76 1.34 1.87
C THR A 294 -16.49 1.19 0.36
N THR A 295 -15.43 1.83 -0.14
CA THR A 295 -15.04 1.69 -1.56
C THR A 295 -14.59 0.28 -1.89
N ALA A 296 -13.77 -0.34 -1.02
CA ALA A 296 -13.29 -1.70 -1.22
C ALA A 296 -14.44 -2.71 -1.22
N ASN A 297 -15.37 -2.60 -0.27
CA ASN A 297 -16.53 -3.48 -0.16
C ASN A 297 -17.46 -3.36 -1.38
N ILE A 298 -17.74 -2.14 -1.86
CA ILE A 298 -18.58 -1.91 -3.05
C ILE A 298 -17.91 -2.40 -4.34
N ASN A 299 -16.58 -2.38 -4.43
CA ASN A 299 -15.88 -2.89 -5.62
C ASN A 299 -15.80 -4.43 -5.65
N ALA A 300 -16.03 -5.09 -4.52
CA ALA A 300 -16.03 -6.55 -4.40
C ALA A 300 -17.40 -7.18 -4.71
N THR A 301 -18.48 -6.39 -4.66
CA THR A 301 -19.87 -6.78 -4.99
C THR A 301 -20.23 -6.45 -6.43
#